data_AF-A0A3P1ZBF0-F1
#
_entry.id   AF-A0A3P1ZBF0-F1
#
_cell.length_a   1.000
_cell.length_b   1.000
_cell.length_c   1.000
_cell.angle_alpha   90.00
_cell.angle_beta   90.00
_cell.angle_gamma   90.00
#
_symmetry.space_group_name_H-M   'P 1'
#
loop_
_entity.id
_entity.type
_entity.pdbx_description
1 polymer ?
#
loop_
_entity_poly.entity_id
_entity_poly.type
_entity_poly.pdbx_seq_one_letter_code
_entity_poly.pdbx_strand_id
1 'polypeptide(L)'
;MKKFLALTFLVTCSIAGWAQNSVIYKAQTLLENNKPSEALEVLKSSFDNPKTTKFGEIYNKAGLCAAQLFNPELMKAAQNLPLDTTKFVNYLDEMVEYYTKSYQAEHTPNAKGKMPRAKFDADNIKMILGCNDYFFYAGVFLNSNNDKAGAYKYFGKHMDLPNNPALAEKKDSLLQAKAESYATTAYYMTILSYEQKNWENVLKNADRGFAIEKQKRDLYVMKLQAIMESTKDTLAYVNCLKEAIHDIDDNISFMETLISVYYQNNDVAAAEKTAAELIEKRPNSKNGWYMKGCVDLNLKKDYPAARTAFEEALKYDPDFIEANANLAYAYMNEVVNKRQKGEYKYAGGSTSKVTGQKAVDQYNREIKEIRSYYEKALPLMEKVRSLAPDRSKIWAPALQQIYFNLNRKQEANQMDEIMSANARQS
;
A
#
# COMPACT_ATOMS: atom_id res chain seq x y z
N MET A 1 -65.98 26.85 -67.20
CA MET A 1 -64.65 26.44 -67.71
C MET A 1 -63.58 26.93 -66.75
N LYS A 2 -62.70 25.99 -66.32
CA LYS A 2 -61.38 26.14 -65.69
C LYS A 2 -61.23 27.00 -64.42
N LYS A 3 -61.29 26.33 -63.26
CA LYS A 3 -60.62 26.76 -62.02
C LYS A 3 -59.13 26.41 -62.14
N PHE A 4 -58.25 27.41 -62.01
CA PHE A 4 -56.81 27.18 -61.82
C PHE A 4 -56.55 26.94 -60.32
N LEU A 5 -56.10 25.74 -59.99
CA LEU A 5 -55.52 25.40 -58.69
C LEU A 5 -54.06 25.89 -58.68
N ALA A 6 -53.77 26.94 -57.92
CA ALA A 6 -52.41 27.31 -57.57
C ALA A 6 -51.96 26.43 -56.40
N LEU A 7 -51.11 25.45 -56.70
CA LEU A 7 -50.46 24.58 -55.72
C LEU A 7 -49.27 25.35 -55.11
N THR A 8 -49.49 26.04 -53.99
CA THR A 8 -48.39 26.60 -53.19
C THR A 8 -47.65 25.47 -52.49
N PHE A 9 -46.49 25.09 -53.03
CA PHE A 9 -45.52 24.24 -52.34
C PHE A 9 -44.85 25.08 -51.23
N LEU A 10 -45.32 24.91 -49.98
CA LEU A 10 -44.65 25.44 -48.80
C LEU A 10 -43.39 24.59 -48.55
N VAL A 11 -42.24 25.10 -49.01
CA VAL A 11 -40.93 24.56 -48.62
C VAL A 11 -40.65 24.98 -47.17
N THR A 12 -41.18 24.22 -46.21
CA THR A 12 -40.79 24.33 -44.79
C THR A 12 -39.62 23.42 -44.49
N CYS A 13 -38.47 23.62 -45.13
CA CYS A 13 -37.25 22.87 -44.83
C CYS A 13 -36.02 23.78 -44.92
N SER A 14 -35.64 24.44 -43.82
CA SER A 14 -34.23 24.77 -43.45
C SER A 14 -34.05 25.76 -42.27
N ILE A 15 -35.10 26.44 -41.77
CA ILE A 15 -34.92 27.49 -40.74
C ILE A 15 -34.62 26.92 -39.32
N ALA A 16 -35.06 25.69 -39.03
CA ALA A 16 -34.98 25.14 -37.68
C ALA A 16 -33.56 24.75 -37.22
N GLY A 17 -32.61 24.51 -38.13
CA GLY A 17 -31.20 24.26 -37.78
C GLY A 17 -30.43 25.53 -37.39
N TRP A 18 -30.82 26.68 -37.96
CA TRP A 18 -30.22 27.98 -37.64
C TRP A 18 -30.62 28.47 -36.25
N ALA A 19 -31.86 28.21 -35.84
CA ALA A 19 -32.37 28.58 -34.52
C ALA A 19 -31.63 27.86 -33.37
N GLN A 20 -31.27 26.59 -33.53
CA GLN A 20 -30.62 25.83 -32.44
C GLN A 20 -29.14 26.15 -32.31
N ASN A 21 -28.44 26.46 -33.41
CA ASN A 21 -27.08 26.97 -33.35
C ASN A 21 -27.00 28.40 -32.77
N SER A 22 -28.12 29.13 -32.68
CA SER A 22 -28.16 30.49 -32.10
C SER A 22 -27.88 30.51 -30.59
N VAL A 23 -27.99 29.37 -29.90
CA VAL A 23 -27.65 29.25 -28.47
C VAL A 23 -26.22 29.68 -28.18
N ILE A 24 -25.30 29.51 -29.13
CA ILE A 24 -23.90 29.93 -29.01
C ILE A 24 -23.80 31.45 -28.81
N TYR A 25 -24.56 32.23 -29.59
CA TYR A 25 -24.56 33.70 -29.50
C TYR A 25 -25.30 34.19 -28.25
N LYS A 26 -26.40 33.53 -27.88
CA LYS A 26 -27.12 33.83 -26.64
C LYS A 26 -26.24 33.58 -25.41
N ALA A 27 -25.57 32.43 -25.37
CA ALA A 27 -24.62 32.10 -24.31
C ALA A 27 -23.44 33.07 -24.29
N GLN A 28 -22.92 33.47 -25.46
CA GLN A 28 -21.86 34.49 -25.55
C GLN A 28 -22.31 35.82 -24.92
N THR A 29 -23.52 36.28 -25.23
CA THR A 29 -24.08 37.52 -24.64
C THR A 29 -24.23 37.40 -23.13
N LEU A 30 -24.64 36.23 -22.62
CA LEU A 30 -24.76 35.98 -21.19
C LEU A 30 -23.38 35.97 -20.50
N LEU A 31 -22.36 35.38 -21.13
CA LEU A 31 -20.99 35.39 -20.62
C LEU A 31 -20.40 36.81 -20.56
N GLU A 32 -20.63 37.64 -21.58
CA GLU A 32 -20.23 39.05 -21.58
C GLU A 32 -20.89 39.86 -20.45
N ASN A 33 -22.09 39.45 -20.03
CA ASN A 33 -22.80 40.01 -18.88
C ASN A 33 -22.50 39.29 -17.55
N ASN A 34 -21.41 38.52 -17.48
CA ASN A 34 -20.97 37.78 -16.29
C ASN A 34 -22.05 36.83 -15.71
N LYS A 35 -22.82 36.16 -16.59
CA LYS A 35 -23.87 35.19 -16.25
C LYS A 35 -23.53 33.77 -16.74
N PRO A 36 -22.44 33.13 -16.27
CA PRO A 36 -22.00 31.83 -16.77
C PRO A 36 -22.98 30.70 -16.46
N SER A 37 -23.72 30.76 -15.36
CA SER A 37 -24.74 29.75 -15.04
C SER A 37 -25.92 29.80 -16.03
N GLU A 38 -26.42 31.00 -16.34
CA GLU A 38 -27.51 31.16 -17.33
C GLU A 38 -27.01 30.76 -18.73
N ALA A 39 -25.77 31.13 -19.08
CA ALA A 39 -25.15 30.75 -20.35
C ALA A 39 -25.06 29.23 -20.51
N LEU A 40 -24.68 28.52 -19.45
CA LEU A 40 -24.57 27.07 -19.45
C LEU A 40 -25.93 26.39 -19.68
N GLU A 41 -26.98 26.85 -18.98
CA GLU A 41 -28.34 26.29 -19.16
C GLU A 41 -28.87 26.50 -20.58
N VAL A 42 -28.60 27.65 -21.19
CA VAL A 42 -28.94 27.91 -22.60
C VAL A 42 -28.19 26.98 -23.56
N LEU A 43 -26.95 26.60 -23.26
CA LEU A 43 -26.20 25.64 -24.09
C LEU A 43 -26.75 24.22 -23.92
N LYS A 44 -27.02 23.80 -22.67
CA LYS A 44 -27.58 22.48 -22.34
C LYS A 44 -28.89 22.20 -23.07
N SER A 45 -29.73 23.21 -23.31
CA SER A 45 -30.99 23.04 -24.04
C SER A 45 -30.83 22.56 -25.49
N SER A 46 -29.60 22.52 -26.03
CA SER A 46 -29.29 22.08 -27.39
C SER A 46 -28.67 20.69 -27.49
N PHE A 47 -28.32 20.05 -26.37
CA PHE A 47 -27.55 18.79 -26.34
C PHE A 47 -28.28 17.61 -26.98
N ASP A 48 -29.58 17.49 -26.73
CA ASP A 48 -30.39 16.37 -27.26
C ASP A 48 -31.20 16.74 -28.51
N ASN A 49 -30.96 17.93 -29.06
CA ASN A 49 -31.74 18.41 -30.20
C ASN A 49 -31.20 17.84 -31.52
N PRO A 50 -32.01 17.08 -32.30
CA PRO A 50 -31.56 16.45 -33.54
C PRO A 50 -31.18 17.44 -34.65
N LYS A 51 -31.51 18.73 -34.48
CA LYS A 51 -31.17 19.81 -35.42
C LYS A 51 -29.89 20.55 -35.04
N THR A 52 -29.30 20.26 -33.89
CA THR A 52 -28.01 20.81 -33.49
C THR A 52 -26.92 20.24 -34.39
N THR A 53 -26.08 21.12 -34.94
CA THR A 53 -25.02 20.72 -35.89
C THR A 53 -23.64 21.20 -35.47
N LYS A 54 -23.56 22.19 -34.55
CA LYS A 54 -22.32 22.75 -34.03
C LYS A 54 -21.92 22.20 -32.66
N PHE A 55 -22.05 20.89 -32.45
CA PHE A 55 -21.78 20.26 -31.16
C PHE A 55 -20.39 20.57 -30.59
N GLY A 56 -19.34 20.55 -31.41
CA GLY A 56 -17.98 20.90 -30.96
C GLY A 56 -17.89 22.29 -30.32
N GLU A 57 -18.44 23.31 -30.99
CA GLU A 57 -18.45 24.71 -30.52
C GLU A 57 -19.35 24.91 -29.29
N ILE A 58 -20.51 24.23 -29.26
CA ILE A 58 -21.46 24.31 -28.15
C ILE A 58 -20.86 23.68 -26.89
N TYR A 59 -20.32 22.47 -26.99
CA TYR A 59 -19.69 21.80 -25.85
C TYR A 59 -18.44 22.53 -25.39
N ASN A 60 -17.64 23.10 -26.30
CA ASN A 60 -16.50 23.93 -25.92
C ASN A 60 -16.94 25.11 -25.05
N LYS A 61 -17.97 25.85 -25.49
CA LYS A 61 -18.49 26.99 -24.73
C LYS A 61 -19.12 26.56 -23.40
N ALA A 62 -19.74 25.37 -23.34
CA ALA A 62 -20.26 24.80 -22.09
C ALA A 62 -19.13 24.48 -21.11
N GLY A 63 -18.02 23.90 -21.58
CA GLY A 63 -16.81 23.67 -20.79
C GLY A 63 -16.22 24.97 -20.23
N LEU A 64 -16.22 26.05 -21.02
CA LEU A 64 -15.80 27.38 -20.56
C LEU A 64 -16.72 27.92 -19.46
N CYS A 65 -18.05 27.77 -19.60
CA CYS A 65 -18.99 28.18 -18.56
C CYS A 65 -18.76 27.40 -17.26
N ALA A 66 -18.60 26.07 -17.36
CA ALA A 66 -18.30 25.22 -16.21
C ALA A 66 -16.97 25.63 -15.54
N ALA A 67 -15.94 25.96 -16.32
CA ALA A 67 -14.66 26.45 -15.80
C ALA A 67 -14.80 27.77 -15.04
N GLN A 68 -15.62 28.71 -15.53
CA GLN A 68 -15.90 29.97 -14.83
C GLN A 68 -16.67 29.75 -13.53
N LEU A 69 -17.57 28.76 -13.48
CA LEU A 69 -18.34 28.40 -12.29
C LEU A 69 -17.52 27.59 -11.27
N PHE A 70 -16.53 26.83 -11.75
CA PHE A 70 -15.59 26.07 -10.92
C PHE A 70 -14.56 26.98 -10.23
N ASN A 71 -14.05 28.00 -10.92
CA ASN A 71 -12.93 28.82 -10.47
C ASN A 71 -13.11 29.46 -9.08
N PRO A 72 -14.30 29.97 -8.66
CA PRO A 72 -14.49 30.49 -7.31
C PRO A 72 -14.21 29.46 -6.21
N GLU A 73 -14.61 28.20 -6.39
CA GLU A 73 -14.36 27.14 -5.40
C GLU A 73 -12.90 26.69 -5.42
N LEU A 74 -12.26 26.68 -6.59
CA LEU A 74 -10.81 26.48 -6.71
C LEU A 74 -10.01 27.57 -5.97
N MET A 75 -10.40 28.84 -6.09
CA MET A 75 -9.73 29.95 -5.41
C MET A 75 -9.88 29.88 -3.89
N LYS A 76 -11.05 29.47 -3.39
CA LYS A 76 -11.24 29.19 -1.96
C LYS A 76 -10.34 28.05 -1.49
N ALA A 77 -10.27 26.95 -2.24
CA ALA A 77 -9.38 25.83 -1.95
C ALA A 77 -7.92 26.27 -1.84
N ALA A 78 -7.43 27.05 -2.81
CA ALA A 78 -6.06 27.55 -2.85
C ALA A 78 -5.71 28.50 -1.68
N GLN A 79 -6.72 29.15 -1.10
CA GLN A 79 -6.59 30.05 0.05
C GLN A 79 -6.91 29.36 1.40
N ASN A 80 -7.14 28.04 1.40
CA ASN A 80 -7.60 27.28 2.56
C ASN A 80 -8.90 27.84 3.18
N LEU A 81 -9.78 28.42 2.37
CA LEU A 81 -11.09 28.89 2.78
C LEU A 81 -12.15 27.78 2.62
N PRO A 82 -13.22 27.79 3.44
CA PRO A 82 -14.36 26.90 3.24
C PRO A 82 -14.92 27.01 1.82
N LEU A 83 -15.11 25.87 1.15
CA LEU A 83 -15.63 25.77 -0.21
C LEU A 83 -16.86 24.87 -0.27
N ASP A 84 -17.67 25.05 -1.29
CA ASP A 84 -18.81 24.18 -1.59
C ASP A 84 -18.32 22.96 -2.37
N THR A 85 -18.06 21.86 -1.66
CA THR A 85 -17.54 20.62 -2.26
C THR A 85 -18.48 20.08 -3.34
N THR A 86 -19.80 20.22 -3.20
CA THR A 86 -20.76 19.78 -4.21
C THR A 86 -20.62 20.58 -5.50
N LYS A 87 -20.49 21.91 -5.42
CA LYS A 87 -20.22 22.74 -6.60
C LYS A 87 -18.86 22.43 -7.22
N PHE A 88 -17.82 22.28 -6.39
CA PHE A 88 -16.48 21.96 -6.85
C PHE A 88 -16.49 20.69 -7.70
N VAL A 89 -17.10 19.60 -7.19
CA VAL A 89 -17.10 18.32 -7.89
C VAL A 89 -18.02 18.31 -9.12
N ASN A 90 -19.19 18.95 -9.05
CA ASN A 90 -20.13 19.01 -10.17
C ASN A 90 -19.56 19.79 -11.36
N TYR A 91 -18.98 20.97 -11.12
CA TYR A 91 -18.42 21.76 -12.22
C TYR A 91 -17.12 21.16 -12.75
N LEU A 92 -16.33 20.48 -11.92
CA LEU A 92 -15.16 19.72 -12.38
C LEU A 92 -15.58 18.59 -13.35
N ASP A 93 -16.64 17.86 -13.03
CA ASP A 93 -17.21 16.83 -13.90
C ASP A 93 -17.69 17.41 -15.23
N GLU A 94 -18.48 18.49 -15.17
CA GLU A 94 -18.99 19.18 -16.35
C GLU A 94 -17.86 19.72 -17.24
N MET A 95 -16.79 20.28 -16.67
CA MET A 95 -15.61 20.71 -17.44
C MET A 95 -15.02 19.57 -18.25
N VAL A 96 -14.69 18.45 -17.60
CA VAL A 96 -14.06 17.31 -18.29
C VAL A 96 -15.02 16.71 -19.30
N GLU A 97 -16.29 16.52 -18.96
CA GLU A 97 -17.31 15.99 -19.86
C GLU A 97 -17.44 16.84 -21.13
N TYR A 98 -17.63 18.15 -20.98
CA TYR A 98 -17.91 19.03 -22.12
C TYR A 98 -16.68 19.26 -23.00
N TYR A 99 -15.48 19.42 -22.44
CA TYR A 99 -14.28 19.48 -23.27
C TYR A 99 -14.03 18.15 -24.00
N THR A 100 -14.34 17.00 -23.38
CA THR A 100 -14.22 15.68 -24.03
C THR A 100 -15.23 15.52 -25.16
N LYS A 101 -16.50 15.86 -24.92
CA LYS A 101 -17.56 15.83 -25.95
C LYS A 101 -17.25 16.79 -27.09
N SER A 102 -16.68 17.95 -26.80
CA SER A 102 -16.20 18.89 -27.81
C SER A 102 -15.11 18.25 -28.69
N TYR A 103 -14.09 17.63 -28.08
CA TYR A 103 -13.05 16.91 -28.80
C TYR A 103 -13.62 15.80 -29.69
N GLN A 104 -14.46 14.93 -29.13
CA GLN A 104 -15.09 13.83 -29.86
C GLN A 104 -15.95 14.32 -31.03
N ALA A 105 -16.72 15.40 -30.84
CA ALA A 105 -17.57 15.98 -31.88
C ALA A 105 -16.77 16.51 -33.08
N GLU A 106 -15.48 16.80 -32.92
CA GLU A 106 -14.60 17.26 -33.99
C GLU A 106 -13.69 16.16 -34.55
N HIS A 107 -13.46 15.09 -33.78
CA HIS A 107 -12.59 13.97 -34.13
C HIS A 107 -13.36 12.69 -34.52
N THR A 108 -14.67 12.78 -34.67
CA THR A 108 -15.52 11.67 -35.16
C THR A 108 -16.14 12.06 -36.51
N PRO A 109 -16.10 11.19 -37.53
CA PRO A 109 -16.76 11.47 -38.80
C PRO A 109 -18.28 11.54 -38.62
N ASN A 110 -18.95 12.39 -39.39
CA ASN A 110 -20.41 12.41 -39.41
C ASN A 110 -20.98 11.16 -40.11
N ALA A 111 -22.31 11.02 -40.14
CA ALA A 111 -23.01 9.89 -40.78
C ALA A 111 -22.67 9.66 -42.27
N LYS A 112 -22.01 10.63 -42.94
CA LYS A 112 -21.55 10.53 -44.33
C LYS A 112 -20.04 10.24 -44.44
N GLY A 113 -19.38 9.86 -43.34
CA GLY A 113 -17.93 9.60 -43.30
C GLY A 113 -17.05 10.85 -43.36
N LYS A 114 -17.64 12.06 -43.38
CA LYS A 114 -16.88 13.31 -43.50
C LYS A 114 -16.45 13.80 -42.13
N MET A 115 -15.15 14.06 -41.98
CA MET A 115 -14.61 14.70 -40.79
C MET A 115 -15.11 16.15 -40.66
N PRO A 116 -15.57 16.56 -39.48
CA PRO A 116 -15.79 17.96 -39.15
C PRO A 116 -14.51 18.77 -39.33
N ARG A 117 -14.64 20.08 -39.56
CA ARG A 117 -13.48 20.97 -39.55
C ARG A 117 -13.03 21.14 -38.10
N ALA A 118 -11.90 20.52 -37.75
CA ALA A 118 -11.30 20.66 -36.43
C ALA A 118 -11.01 22.14 -36.13
N LYS A 119 -11.49 22.57 -34.96
CA LYS A 119 -11.22 23.87 -34.33
C LYS A 119 -10.82 23.69 -32.86
N PHE A 120 -10.67 22.46 -32.40
CA PHE A 120 -10.41 22.13 -31.01
C PHE A 120 -9.17 22.85 -30.55
N ASP A 121 -9.35 23.69 -29.54
CA ASP A 121 -8.29 24.54 -29.04
C ASP A 121 -7.27 23.70 -28.26
N ALA A 122 -5.98 23.92 -28.51
CA ALA A 122 -4.92 23.32 -27.72
C ALA A 122 -5.07 23.67 -26.22
N ASP A 123 -5.69 24.81 -25.91
CA ASP A 123 -5.98 25.21 -24.53
C ASP A 123 -7.03 24.31 -23.86
N ASN A 124 -7.94 23.69 -24.60
CA ASN A 124 -8.89 22.72 -24.03
C ASN A 124 -8.19 21.45 -23.56
N ILE A 125 -7.17 20.98 -24.29
CA ILE A 125 -6.34 19.85 -23.85
C ILE A 125 -5.65 20.20 -22.53
N LYS A 126 -5.12 21.42 -22.40
CA LYS A 126 -4.50 21.90 -21.17
C LYS A 126 -5.51 21.97 -20.01
N MET A 127 -6.73 22.42 -20.28
CA MET A 127 -7.81 22.44 -19.28
C MET A 127 -8.14 21.02 -18.79
N ILE A 128 -8.33 20.05 -19.69
CA ILE A 128 -8.56 18.65 -19.31
C ILE A 128 -7.38 18.11 -18.49
N LEU A 129 -6.14 18.36 -18.92
CA LEU A 129 -4.95 17.94 -18.18
C LEU A 129 -4.91 18.52 -16.76
N GLY A 130 -5.26 19.80 -16.60
CA GLY A 130 -5.32 20.47 -15.29
C GLY A 130 -6.35 19.84 -14.35
N CYS A 131 -7.46 19.32 -14.88
CA CYS A 131 -8.47 18.62 -14.08
C CYS A 131 -7.97 17.35 -13.39
N ASN A 132 -6.81 16.79 -13.78
CA ASN A 132 -6.24 15.63 -13.11
C ASN A 132 -6.03 15.89 -11.62
N ASP A 133 -5.28 16.93 -11.26
CA ASP A 133 -5.01 17.25 -9.86
C ASP A 133 -6.29 17.62 -9.10
N TYR A 134 -7.24 18.25 -9.78
CA TYR A 134 -8.53 18.60 -9.18
C TYR A 134 -9.38 17.38 -8.84
N PHE A 135 -9.29 16.27 -9.60
CA PHE A 135 -9.95 15.03 -9.21
C PHE A 135 -9.34 14.42 -7.94
N PHE A 136 -8.02 14.53 -7.78
CA PHE A 136 -7.36 14.12 -6.54
C PHE A 136 -7.85 14.98 -5.36
N TYR A 137 -7.88 16.32 -5.51
CA TYR A 137 -8.38 17.22 -4.48
C TYR A 137 -9.85 16.98 -4.14
N ALA A 138 -10.69 16.74 -5.15
CA ALA A 138 -12.09 16.35 -4.94
C ALA A 138 -12.19 15.08 -4.09
N GLY A 139 -11.36 14.08 -4.35
CA GLY A 139 -11.25 12.87 -3.54
C GLY A 139 -10.92 13.17 -2.08
N VAL A 140 -9.93 14.03 -1.84
CA VAL A 140 -9.53 14.48 -0.49
C VAL A 140 -10.66 15.22 0.21
N PHE A 141 -11.28 16.21 -0.43
CA PHE A 141 -12.37 17.00 0.16
C PHE A 141 -13.58 16.15 0.52
N LEU A 142 -13.98 15.23 -0.35
CA LEU A 142 -15.08 14.29 -0.08
C LEU A 142 -14.75 13.40 1.12
N ASN A 143 -13.52 12.90 1.21
CA ASN A 143 -13.10 12.09 2.35
C ASN A 143 -13.13 12.90 3.66
N SER A 144 -12.64 14.15 3.64
CA SER A 144 -12.72 15.06 4.79
C SER A 144 -14.16 15.36 5.23
N ASN A 145 -15.11 15.33 4.29
CA ASN A 145 -16.54 15.45 4.57
C ASN A 145 -17.21 14.11 4.95
N ASN A 146 -16.43 13.06 5.21
CA ASN A 146 -16.87 11.69 5.50
C ASN A 146 -17.60 10.97 4.35
N ASP A 147 -17.58 11.51 3.14
CA ASP A 147 -18.09 10.82 1.94
C ASP A 147 -17.01 9.91 1.33
N LYS A 148 -16.82 8.74 1.94
CA LYS A 148 -15.80 7.77 1.50
C LYS A 148 -16.08 7.18 0.11
N ALA A 149 -17.36 7.00 -0.23
CA ALA A 149 -17.77 6.48 -1.53
C ALA A 149 -17.50 7.50 -2.64
N GLY A 150 -17.85 8.77 -2.39
CA GLY A 150 -17.48 9.89 -3.24
C GLY A 150 -15.97 10.03 -3.38
N ALA A 151 -15.23 9.98 -2.28
CA ALA A 151 -13.77 10.04 -2.30
C ALA A 151 -13.16 8.97 -3.20
N TYR A 152 -13.56 7.71 -3.02
CA TYR A 152 -13.09 6.58 -3.84
C TYR A 152 -13.43 6.78 -5.32
N LYS A 153 -14.65 7.25 -5.64
CA LYS A 153 -15.07 7.58 -7.00
C LYS A 153 -14.14 8.64 -7.64
N TYR A 154 -13.82 9.71 -6.93
CA TYR A 154 -13.01 10.81 -7.46
C TYR A 154 -11.52 10.49 -7.56
N PHE A 155 -10.98 9.68 -6.65
CA PHE A 155 -9.66 9.07 -6.84
C PHE A 155 -9.63 8.14 -8.07
N GLY A 156 -10.70 7.38 -8.31
CA GLY A 156 -10.86 6.62 -9.56
C GLY A 156 -10.81 7.52 -10.80
N LYS A 157 -11.51 8.66 -10.79
CA LYS A 157 -11.45 9.65 -11.88
C LYS A 157 -10.05 10.24 -12.11
N HIS A 158 -9.30 10.50 -11.04
CA HIS A 158 -7.90 10.90 -11.16
C HIS A 158 -7.10 9.82 -11.93
N MET A 159 -7.25 8.54 -11.56
CA MET A 159 -6.59 7.41 -12.20
C MET A 159 -7.00 7.19 -13.67
N ASP A 160 -8.28 7.44 -13.98
CA ASP A 160 -8.86 7.12 -15.29
C ASP A 160 -8.70 8.26 -16.32
N LEU A 161 -8.47 9.49 -15.87
CA LEU A 161 -8.35 10.66 -16.76
C LEU A 161 -7.32 10.50 -17.90
N PRO A 162 -6.15 9.86 -17.73
CA PRO A 162 -5.23 9.60 -18.84
C PRO A 162 -5.84 8.81 -20.01
N ASN A 163 -6.94 8.08 -19.79
CA ASN A 163 -7.66 7.35 -20.84
C ASN A 163 -8.63 8.24 -21.63
N ASN A 164 -8.74 9.53 -21.31
CA ASN A 164 -9.56 10.47 -22.06
C ASN A 164 -9.09 10.55 -23.52
N PRO A 165 -9.99 10.49 -24.52
CA PRO A 165 -9.61 10.50 -25.93
C PRO A 165 -8.83 11.77 -26.36
N ALA A 166 -9.07 12.90 -25.70
CA ALA A 166 -8.32 14.14 -25.97
C ALA A 166 -6.87 14.10 -25.45
N LEU A 167 -6.54 13.11 -24.62
CA LEU A 167 -5.21 12.92 -24.03
C LEU A 167 -4.45 11.73 -24.60
N ALA A 168 -4.98 11.04 -25.62
CA ALA A 168 -4.40 9.81 -26.15
C ALA A 168 -2.90 9.94 -26.50
N GLU A 169 -2.51 11.04 -27.14
CA GLU A 169 -1.11 11.31 -27.52
C GLU A 169 -0.20 11.70 -26.33
N LYS A 170 -0.78 12.05 -25.18
CA LYS A 170 -0.06 12.51 -23.97
C LYS A 170 -0.11 11.52 -22.82
N LYS A 171 -0.83 10.40 -22.98
CA LYS A 171 -1.13 9.44 -21.91
C LYS A 171 0.15 8.93 -21.23
N ASP A 172 1.10 8.42 -22.00
CA ASP A 172 2.31 7.82 -21.43
C ASP A 172 3.18 8.87 -20.73
N SER A 173 3.36 10.04 -21.34
CA SER A 173 4.08 11.16 -20.72
C SER A 173 3.41 11.63 -19.43
N LEU A 174 2.07 11.66 -19.37
CA LEU A 174 1.32 12.02 -18.18
C LEU A 174 1.48 10.98 -17.06
N LEU A 175 1.37 9.70 -17.39
CA LEU A 175 1.57 8.59 -16.44
C LEU A 175 2.99 8.62 -15.84
N GLN A 176 4.00 8.87 -16.68
CA GLN A 176 5.39 8.99 -16.23
C GLN A 176 5.60 10.24 -15.36
N ALA A 177 5.17 11.41 -15.83
CA ALA A 177 5.41 12.68 -15.13
C ALA A 177 4.69 12.77 -13.78
N LYS A 178 3.58 12.03 -13.61
CA LYS A 178 2.77 12.03 -12.38
C LYS A 178 2.73 10.67 -11.66
N ALA A 179 3.74 9.82 -11.87
CA ALA A 179 3.79 8.48 -11.30
C ALA A 179 3.57 8.46 -9.77
N GLU A 180 4.22 9.38 -9.05
CA GLU A 180 4.06 9.51 -7.58
C GLU A 180 2.64 9.95 -7.18
N SER A 181 2.00 10.83 -7.96
CA SER A 181 0.60 11.24 -7.72
C SER A 181 -0.37 10.07 -7.89
N TYR A 182 -0.16 9.25 -8.94
CA TYR A 182 -0.96 8.03 -9.15
C TYR A 182 -0.73 7.00 -8.05
N ALA A 183 0.51 6.81 -7.60
CA ALA A 183 0.80 5.90 -6.49
C ALA A 183 0.20 6.40 -5.16
N THR A 184 0.24 7.71 -4.92
CA THR A 184 -0.45 8.35 -3.78
C THR A 184 -1.95 8.12 -3.85
N THR A 185 -2.54 8.27 -5.04
CA THR A 185 -3.97 7.98 -5.26
C THR A 185 -4.30 6.51 -4.98
N ALA A 186 -3.47 5.58 -5.43
CA ALA A 186 -3.64 4.15 -5.15
C ALA A 186 -3.56 3.85 -3.65
N TYR A 187 -2.65 4.51 -2.92
CA TYR A 187 -2.56 4.40 -1.48
C TYR A 187 -3.86 4.84 -0.78
N TYR A 188 -4.40 6.02 -1.11
CA TYR A 188 -5.69 6.47 -0.56
C TYR A 188 -6.84 5.52 -0.92
N MET A 189 -6.90 5.04 -2.16
CA MET A 189 -7.91 4.06 -2.57
C MET A 189 -7.77 2.75 -1.78
N THR A 190 -6.55 2.31 -1.48
CA THR A 190 -6.27 1.13 -0.67
C THR A 190 -6.77 1.33 0.77
N ILE A 191 -6.45 2.45 1.42
CA ILE A 191 -6.93 2.76 2.78
C ILE A 191 -8.46 2.79 2.83
N LEU A 192 -9.10 3.55 1.94
CA LEU A 192 -10.56 3.65 1.91
C LEU A 192 -11.23 2.29 1.72
N SER A 193 -10.63 1.43 0.90
CA SER A 193 -11.13 0.07 0.68
C SER A 193 -10.93 -0.79 1.92
N TYR A 194 -9.78 -0.69 2.56
CA TYR A 194 -9.42 -1.42 3.76
C TYR A 194 -10.35 -1.07 4.94
N GLU A 195 -10.61 0.22 5.17
CA GLU A 195 -11.56 0.68 6.19
C GLU A 195 -12.99 0.17 5.96
N GLN A 196 -13.38 0.01 4.70
CA GLN A 196 -14.68 -0.54 4.30
C GLN A 196 -14.68 -2.07 4.19
N LYS A 197 -13.56 -2.74 4.53
CA LYS A 197 -13.36 -4.19 4.35
C LYS A 197 -13.63 -4.69 2.92
N ASN A 198 -13.44 -3.82 1.94
CA ASN A 198 -13.52 -4.18 0.53
C ASN A 198 -12.17 -4.76 0.07
N TRP A 199 -11.95 -6.02 0.42
CA TRP A 199 -10.67 -6.72 0.21
C TRP A 199 -10.29 -6.83 -1.27
N GLU A 200 -11.25 -6.99 -2.18
CA GLU A 200 -11.00 -7.02 -3.62
C GLU A 200 -10.33 -5.72 -4.08
N ASN A 201 -10.86 -4.57 -3.65
CA ASN A 201 -10.29 -3.28 -4.01
C ASN A 201 -8.97 -2.97 -3.27
N VAL A 202 -8.74 -3.53 -2.08
CA VAL A 202 -7.41 -3.48 -1.43
C VAL A 202 -6.39 -4.18 -2.33
N LEU A 203 -6.66 -5.42 -2.75
CA LEU A 203 -5.75 -6.19 -3.60
C LEU A 203 -5.54 -5.54 -4.98
N LYS A 204 -6.58 -4.92 -5.54
CA LYS A 204 -6.49 -4.21 -6.83
C LYS A 204 -5.57 -2.98 -6.79
N ASN A 205 -5.50 -2.28 -5.65
CA ASN A 205 -4.83 -0.98 -5.55
C ASN A 205 -3.49 -1.01 -4.82
N ALA A 206 -3.28 -1.95 -3.88
CA ALA A 206 -2.11 -1.92 -2.99
C ALA A 206 -0.78 -1.85 -3.76
N ASP A 207 -0.61 -2.70 -4.76
CA ASP A 207 0.64 -2.78 -5.54
C ASP A 207 0.95 -1.48 -6.31
N ARG A 208 -0.10 -0.76 -6.72
CA ARG A 208 0.03 0.51 -7.43
C ARG A 208 0.53 1.63 -6.53
N GLY A 209 0.45 1.47 -5.21
CA GLY A 209 0.94 2.42 -4.22
C GLY A 209 2.41 2.22 -3.83
N PHE A 210 3.07 1.13 -4.25
CA PHE A 210 4.42 0.81 -3.78
C PHE A 210 5.51 1.79 -4.22
N ALA A 211 5.25 2.71 -5.15
CA ALA A 211 6.20 3.77 -5.45
C ALA A 211 6.38 4.76 -4.29
N ILE A 212 5.49 4.77 -3.28
CA ILE A 212 5.65 5.61 -2.10
C ILE A 212 6.33 4.81 -0.97
N GLU A 213 7.66 4.94 -0.90
CA GLU A 213 8.53 4.14 -0.01
C GLU A 213 8.08 4.13 1.46
N LYS A 214 7.68 5.29 2.01
CA LYS A 214 7.30 5.43 3.42
C LYS A 214 6.01 4.68 3.77
N GLN A 215 5.21 4.31 2.78
CA GLN A 215 3.90 3.69 2.93
C GLN A 215 3.90 2.21 2.54
N LYS A 216 5.03 1.68 2.02
CA LYS A 216 5.14 0.27 1.60
C LYS A 216 4.74 -0.69 2.71
N ARG A 217 5.20 -0.45 3.95
CA ARG A 217 4.83 -1.30 5.10
C ARG A 217 3.32 -1.42 5.25
N ASP A 218 2.62 -0.29 5.30
CA ASP A 218 1.17 -0.26 5.47
C ASP A 218 0.46 -0.98 4.33
N LEU A 219 0.93 -0.78 3.09
CA LEU A 219 0.40 -1.45 1.91
C LEU A 219 0.57 -2.97 1.97
N TYR A 220 1.75 -3.47 2.36
CA TYR A 220 1.97 -4.91 2.56
C TYR A 220 1.08 -5.46 3.67
N VAL A 221 0.95 -4.77 4.80
CA VAL A 221 0.07 -5.20 5.90
C VAL A 221 -1.38 -5.28 5.44
N MET A 222 -1.88 -4.24 4.76
CA MET A 222 -3.25 -4.23 4.20
C MET A 222 -3.45 -5.34 3.17
N LYS A 223 -2.47 -5.57 2.28
CA LYS A 223 -2.51 -6.64 1.27
C LYS A 223 -2.53 -8.02 1.91
N LEU A 224 -1.67 -8.28 2.90
CA LEU A 224 -1.62 -9.54 3.66
C LEU A 224 -2.96 -9.83 4.34
N GLN A 225 -3.53 -8.83 5.00
CA GLN A 225 -4.84 -8.97 5.63
C GLN A 225 -5.94 -9.22 4.61
N ALA A 226 -5.95 -8.49 3.48
CA ALA A 226 -6.93 -8.71 2.43
C ALA A 226 -6.84 -10.13 1.85
N ILE A 227 -5.63 -10.69 1.67
CA ILE A 227 -5.45 -12.09 1.27
C ILE A 227 -6.08 -13.02 2.30
N MET A 228 -5.79 -12.85 3.58
CA MET A 228 -6.34 -13.72 4.66
C MET A 228 -7.86 -13.64 4.80
N GLU A 229 -8.44 -12.46 4.60
CA GLU A 229 -9.88 -12.23 4.83
C GLU A 229 -10.74 -12.54 3.61
N SER A 230 -10.17 -12.56 2.40
CA SER A 230 -10.91 -12.81 1.16
C SER A 230 -10.54 -14.13 0.49
N THR A 231 -9.38 -14.21 -0.15
CA THR A 231 -8.99 -15.36 -0.98
C THR A 231 -8.56 -16.55 -0.14
N LYS A 232 -7.98 -16.30 1.04
CA LYS A 232 -7.33 -17.30 1.91
C LYS A 232 -6.27 -18.11 1.15
N ASP A 233 -5.69 -17.51 0.12
CA ASP A 233 -4.66 -18.13 -0.71
C ASP A 233 -3.33 -18.08 0.05
N THR A 234 -2.96 -19.23 0.64
CA THR A 234 -1.72 -19.38 1.39
C THR A 234 -0.48 -19.13 0.53
N LEU A 235 -0.51 -19.45 -0.78
CA LEU A 235 0.62 -19.21 -1.67
C LEU A 235 0.78 -17.71 -1.94
N ALA A 236 -0.32 -17.01 -2.22
CA ALA A 236 -0.31 -15.55 -2.36
C ALA A 236 0.17 -14.86 -1.07
N TYR A 237 -0.28 -15.36 0.09
CA TYR A 237 0.13 -14.83 1.39
C TYR A 237 1.63 -14.98 1.64
N VAL A 238 2.18 -16.18 1.41
CA VAL A 238 3.62 -16.45 1.53
C VAL A 238 4.43 -15.62 0.54
N ASN A 239 3.99 -15.49 -0.71
CA ASN A 239 4.68 -14.68 -1.70
C ASN A 239 4.68 -13.19 -1.32
N CYS A 240 3.56 -12.67 -0.81
CA CYS A 240 3.44 -11.31 -0.31
C CYS A 240 4.40 -11.04 0.86
N LEU A 241 4.56 -12.00 1.80
CA LEU A 241 5.55 -11.91 2.87
C LEU A 241 6.98 -11.87 2.33
N LYS A 242 7.31 -12.73 1.36
CA LYS A 242 8.64 -12.75 0.73
C LYS A 242 8.95 -11.43 0.02
N GLU A 243 7.98 -10.86 -0.68
CA GLU A 243 8.07 -9.53 -1.31
C GLU A 243 8.31 -8.46 -0.23
N ALA A 244 7.53 -8.44 0.85
CA ALA A 244 7.71 -7.48 1.95
C ALA A 244 9.11 -7.56 2.60
N ILE A 245 9.64 -8.78 2.80
CA ILE A 245 10.99 -9.00 3.36
C ILE A 245 12.08 -8.48 2.44
N HIS A 246 11.86 -8.54 1.13
CA HIS A 246 12.76 -7.95 0.16
C HIS A 246 12.61 -6.42 0.15
N ASP A 247 11.40 -5.90 0.06
CA ASP A 247 11.18 -4.48 -0.27
C ASP A 247 11.34 -3.52 0.92
N ILE A 248 11.29 -4.03 2.16
CA ILE A 248 11.36 -3.22 3.39
C ILE A 248 12.62 -3.57 4.16
N ASP A 249 13.37 -2.57 4.64
CA ASP A 249 14.57 -2.80 5.45
C ASP A 249 14.25 -3.30 6.87
N ASP A 250 13.25 -2.70 7.52
CA ASP A 250 12.73 -3.12 8.83
C ASP A 250 11.69 -4.24 8.67
N ASN A 251 12.15 -5.44 8.30
CA ASN A 251 11.29 -6.55 7.87
C ASN A 251 11.12 -7.66 8.91
N ILE A 252 11.59 -7.47 10.14
CA ILE A 252 11.61 -8.52 11.18
C ILE A 252 10.24 -9.13 11.40
N SER A 253 9.20 -8.29 11.55
CA SER A 253 7.83 -8.76 11.75
C SER A 253 7.30 -9.62 10.59
N PHE A 254 7.69 -9.31 9.35
CA PHE A 254 7.31 -10.12 8.18
C PHE A 254 8.07 -11.45 8.16
N MET A 255 9.36 -11.47 8.53
CA MET A 255 10.13 -12.70 8.67
C MET A 255 9.57 -13.61 9.76
N GLU A 256 9.26 -13.06 10.95
CA GLU A 256 8.65 -13.80 12.05
C GLU A 256 7.30 -14.41 11.65
N THR A 257 6.46 -13.64 10.96
CA THR A 257 5.19 -14.12 10.43
C THR A 257 5.41 -15.27 9.44
N LEU A 258 6.37 -15.15 8.54
CA LEU A 258 6.68 -16.18 7.55
C LEU A 258 7.23 -17.47 8.19
N ILE A 259 8.12 -17.34 9.16
CA ILE A 259 8.63 -18.47 9.95
C ILE A 259 7.48 -19.16 10.69
N SER A 260 6.57 -18.40 11.28
CA SER A 260 5.38 -18.95 11.96
C SER A 260 4.49 -19.73 11.00
N VAL A 261 4.29 -19.25 9.77
CA VAL A 261 3.53 -19.98 8.74
C VAL A 261 4.20 -21.33 8.44
N TYR A 262 5.51 -21.36 8.23
CA TYR A 262 6.21 -22.63 7.97
C TYR A 262 6.19 -23.57 9.18
N TYR A 263 6.34 -23.03 10.39
CA TYR A 263 6.28 -23.80 11.63
C TYR A 263 4.91 -24.47 11.82
N GLN A 264 3.82 -23.70 11.67
CA GLN A 264 2.45 -24.22 11.81
C GLN A 264 2.13 -25.32 10.79
N ASN A 265 2.69 -25.22 9.58
CA ASN A 265 2.50 -26.20 8.52
C ASN A 265 3.53 -27.35 8.54
N ASN A 266 4.50 -27.32 9.46
CA ASN A 266 5.66 -28.21 9.49
C ASN A 266 6.40 -28.30 8.14
N ASP A 267 6.44 -27.19 7.39
CA ASP A 267 6.99 -27.12 6.03
C ASP A 267 8.46 -26.67 6.04
N VAL A 268 9.31 -27.56 6.54
CA VAL A 268 10.76 -27.31 6.66
C VAL A 268 11.39 -27.05 5.29
N ALA A 269 10.99 -27.80 4.27
CA ALA A 269 11.57 -27.72 2.94
C ALA A 269 11.30 -26.37 2.28
N ALA A 270 10.08 -25.84 2.38
CA ALA A 270 9.78 -24.50 1.85
C ALA A 270 10.50 -23.40 2.63
N ALA A 271 10.66 -23.57 3.94
CA ALA A 271 11.39 -22.62 4.77
C ALA A 271 12.88 -22.55 4.39
N GLU A 272 13.52 -23.70 4.21
CA GLU A 272 14.92 -23.79 3.75
C GLU A 272 15.10 -23.20 2.36
N LYS A 273 14.19 -23.52 1.42
CA LYS A 273 14.20 -22.94 0.07
C LYS A 273 14.09 -21.42 0.12
N THR A 274 13.20 -20.90 0.97
CA THR A 274 13.01 -19.46 1.12
C THR A 274 14.24 -18.76 1.69
N ALA A 275 14.89 -19.35 2.69
CA ALA A 275 16.14 -18.82 3.22
C ALA A 275 17.23 -18.78 2.13
N ALA A 276 17.35 -19.83 1.32
CA ALA A 276 18.29 -19.87 0.20
C ALA A 276 17.98 -18.80 -0.87
N GLU A 277 16.71 -18.63 -1.25
CA GLU A 277 16.26 -17.59 -2.18
C GLU A 277 16.61 -16.18 -1.68
N LEU A 278 16.43 -15.91 -0.38
CA LEU A 278 16.76 -14.62 0.22
C LEU A 278 18.28 -14.34 0.20
N ILE A 279 19.10 -15.36 0.46
CA ILE A 279 20.57 -15.26 0.36
C ILE A 279 20.99 -15.01 -1.09
N GLU A 280 20.42 -15.73 -2.05
CA GLU A 280 20.77 -15.57 -3.48
C GLU A 280 20.41 -14.17 -4.00
N LYS A 281 19.21 -13.66 -3.67
CA LYS A 281 18.75 -12.35 -4.13
C LYS A 281 19.51 -11.19 -3.50
N ARG A 282 19.95 -11.34 -2.25
CA ARG A 282 20.71 -10.32 -1.51
C ARG A 282 21.86 -10.95 -0.72
N PRO A 283 22.96 -11.34 -1.39
CA PRO A 283 24.06 -12.07 -0.75
C PRO A 283 24.77 -11.27 0.35
N ASN A 284 24.67 -9.94 0.29
CA ASN A 284 25.26 -9.02 1.26
C ASN A 284 24.26 -8.54 2.33
N SER A 285 23.14 -9.25 2.53
CA SER A 285 22.12 -8.92 3.52
C SER A 285 22.10 -9.94 4.67
N LYS A 286 21.88 -9.43 5.89
CA LYS A 286 21.66 -10.25 7.09
C LYS A 286 20.40 -11.11 7.03
N ASN A 287 19.39 -10.71 6.25
CA ASN A 287 18.03 -11.29 6.30
C ASN A 287 17.99 -12.76 5.93
N GLY A 288 18.65 -13.16 4.84
CA GLY A 288 18.66 -14.55 4.37
C GLY A 288 19.33 -15.49 5.37
N TRP A 289 20.46 -15.05 5.94
CA TRP A 289 21.18 -15.78 6.98
C TRP A 289 20.39 -15.88 8.28
N TYR A 290 19.72 -14.81 8.68
CA TYR A 290 18.84 -14.81 9.84
C TYR A 290 17.64 -15.74 9.65
N MET A 291 16.97 -15.69 8.50
CA MET A 291 15.90 -16.62 8.14
C MET A 291 16.39 -18.08 8.23
N LYS A 292 17.56 -18.37 7.66
CA LYS A 292 18.18 -19.69 7.75
C LYS A 292 18.40 -20.12 9.21
N GLY A 293 18.97 -19.24 10.03
CA GLY A 293 19.20 -19.52 11.44
C GLY A 293 17.90 -19.81 12.20
N CYS A 294 16.84 -19.06 11.93
CA CYS A 294 15.52 -19.31 12.51
C CYS A 294 14.91 -20.66 12.06
N VAL A 295 15.13 -21.07 10.81
CA VAL A 295 14.68 -22.38 10.31
C VAL A 295 15.44 -23.51 11.00
N ASP A 296 16.76 -23.40 11.08
CA ASP A 296 17.60 -24.39 11.76
C ASP A 296 17.27 -24.47 13.27
N LEU A 297 17.03 -23.32 13.91
CA LEU A 297 16.69 -23.22 15.33
C LEU A 297 15.32 -23.80 15.66
N ASN A 298 14.27 -23.35 14.96
CA ASN A 298 12.89 -23.56 15.39
C ASN A 298 12.24 -24.79 14.74
N LEU A 299 12.51 -25.04 13.45
CA LEU A 299 11.89 -26.14 12.72
C LEU A 299 12.74 -27.42 12.82
N LYS A 300 14.05 -27.31 12.58
CA LYS A 300 14.94 -28.47 12.56
C LYS A 300 15.53 -28.83 13.92
N LYS A 301 15.59 -27.86 14.84
CA LYS A 301 16.30 -27.97 16.14
C LYS A 301 17.77 -28.39 15.95
N ASP A 302 18.37 -27.95 14.85
CA ASP A 302 19.79 -28.09 14.53
C ASP A 302 20.53 -26.86 15.06
N TYR A 303 20.81 -26.89 16.36
CA TYR A 303 21.44 -25.75 17.05
C TYR A 303 22.83 -25.40 16.52
N PRO A 304 23.73 -26.34 16.17
CA PRO A 304 24.97 -26.02 15.49
C PRO A 304 24.77 -25.26 14.17
N ALA A 305 23.89 -25.74 13.29
CA ALA A 305 23.63 -25.06 12.02
C ALA A 305 23.01 -23.66 12.23
N ALA A 306 22.09 -23.54 13.19
CA ALA A 306 21.48 -22.27 13.56
C ALA A 306 22.52 -21.24 14.01
N ARG A 307 23.49 -21.65 14.85
CA ARG A 307 24.57 -20.77 15.29
C ARG A 307 25.40 -20.26 14.13
N THR A 308 25.85 -21.15 13.24
CA THR A 308 26.60 -20.76 12.05
C THR A 308 25.83 -19.73 11.22
N ALA A 309 24.53 -19.94 10.99
CA ALA A 309 23.72 -19.03 10.19
C ALA A 309 23.51 -17.66 10.88
N PHE A 310 23.29 -17.62 12.20
CA PHE A 310 23.21 -16.35 12.92
C PHE A 310 24.57 -15.63 12.97
N GLU A 311 25.67 -16.36 13.11
CA GLU A 311 27.03 -15.79 13.00
C GLU A 311 27.27 -15.16 11.63
N GLU A 312 26.84 -15.79 10.53
CA GLU A 312 26.88 -15.18 9.20
C GLU A 312 26.03 -13.91 9.12
N ALA A 313 24.81 -13.91 9.68
CA ALA A 313 23.96 -12.71 9.71
C ALA A 313 24.65 -11.56 10.46
N LEU A 314 25.30 -11.86 11.58
CA LEU A 314 26.03 -10.90 12.42
C LEU A 314 27.31 -10.36 11.78
N LYS A 315 27.86 -11.00 10.74
CA LYS A 315 28.96 -10.41 9.95
C LYS A 315 28.50 -9.18 9.15
N TYR A 316 27.24 -9.18 8.71
CA TYR A 316 26.66 -8.06 7.96
C TYR A 316 26.09 -6.97 8.85
N ASP A 317 25.55 -7.37 10.02
CA ASP A 317 25.08 -6.43 11.04
C ASP A 317 25.39 -6.98 12.44
N PRO A 318 26.54 -6.60 13.03
CA PRO A 318 26.93 -7.07 14.36
C PRO A 318 25.94 -6.68 15.46
N ASP A 319 25.18 -5.60 15.28
CA ASP A 319 24.24 -5.06 16.26
C ASP A 319 22.80 -5.51 15.99
N PHE A 320 22.63 -6.53 15.13
CA PHE A 320 21.34 -7.12 14.87
C PHE A 320 20.82 -7.84 16.13
N ILE A 321 19.87 -7.19 16.79
CA ILE A 321 19.34 -7.58 18.10
C ILE A 321 18.75 -8.98 18.08
N GLU A 322 17.93 -9.27 17.07
CA GLU A 322 17.23 -10.53 16.92
C GLU A 322 18.19 -11.69 16.65
N ALA A 323 19.24 -11.48 15.85
CA ALA A 323 20.27 -12.50 15.62
C ALA A 323 21.14 -12.76 16.86
N ASN A 324 21.52 -11.72 17.62
CA ASN A 324 22.23 -11.89 18.89
C ASN A 324 21.37 -12.66 19.91
N ALA A 325 20.08 -12.32 20.02
CA ALA A 325 19.14 -13.00 20.90
C ALA A 325 18.97 -14.47 20.51
N ASN A 326 18.70 -14.75 19.22
CA ASN A 326 18.48 -16.10 18.74
C ASN A 326 19.76 -16.96 18.76
N LEU A 327 20.94 -16.35 18.61
CA LEU A 327 22.21 -17.06 18.79
C LEU A 327 22.41 -17.48 20.26
N ALA A 328 22.07 -16.64 21.22
CA ALA A 328 22.05 -17.02 22.64
C ALA A 328 21.05 -18.15 22.90
N TYR A 329 19.82 -18.04 22.36
CA TYR A 329 18.82 -19.09 22.46
C TYR A 329 19.26 -20.39 21.80
N ALA A 330 20.05 -20.37 20.72
CA ALA A 330 20.58 -21.59 20.11
C ALA A 330 21.48 -22.37 21.09
N TYR A 331 22.31 -21.69 21.89
CA TYR A 331 23.09 -22.36 22.95
C TYR A 331 22.20 -22.87 24.08
N MET A 332 21.25 -22.06 24.55
CA MET A 332 20.38 -22.41 25.68
C MET A 332 19.44 -23.57 25.33
N ASN A 333 18.82 -23.54 24.15
CA ASN A 333 17.87 -24.54 23.69
C ASN A 333 18.56 -25.87 23.39
N GLU A 334 19.84 -25.87 22.98
CA GLU A 334 20.60 -27.10 22.85
C GLU A 334 20.73 -27.84 24.19
N VAL A 335 21.05 -27.12 25.28
CA VAL A 335 21.09 -27.71 26.63
C VAL A 335 19.72 -28.29 27.01
N VAL A 336 18.64 -27.54 26.76
CA VAL A 336 17.27 -28.00 27.06
C VAL A 336 16.94 -29.26 26.26
N ASN A 337 17.26 -29.30 24.97
CA ASN A 337 17.01 -30.45 24.10
C ASN A 337 17.83 -31.68 24.53
N LYS A 338 19.11 -31.51 24.88
CA LYS A 338 19.97 -32.57 25.41
C LYS A 338 19.42 -33.13 26.73
N ARG A 339 18.94 -32.26 27.63
CA ARG A 339 18.23 -32.69 28.86
C ARG A 339 16.98 -33.51 28.54
N GLN A 340 16.14 -33.04 27.63
CA GLN A 340 14.90 -33.72 27.23
C GLN A 340 15.16 -35.09 26.58
N LYS A 341 16.23 -35.22 25.81
CA LYS A 341 16.67 -36.49 25.20
C LYS A 341 17.35 -37.45 26.20
N GLY A 342 17.56 -37.03 27.44
CA GLY A 342 18.25 -37.84 28.45
C GLY A 342 19.75 -37.98 28.21
N GLU A 343 20.37 -37.07 27.45
CA GLU A 343 21.82 -37.09 27.19
C GLU A 343 22.63 -36.76 28.45
N TYR A 344 22.03 -36.06 29.43
CA TYR A 344 22.62 -35.84 30.74
C TYR A 344 22.08 -36.86 31.75
N LYS A 345 22.98 -37.65 32.35
CA LYS A 345 22.62 -38.70 33.30
C LYS A 345 22.20 -38.13 34.66
N TYR A 346 22.84 -37.05 35.10
CA TYR A 346 22.63 -36.47 36.42
C TYR A 346 22.22 -34.99 36.37
N ALA A 347 22.76 -34.19 35.44
CA ALA A 347 22.59 -32.74 35.39
C ALA A 347 21.21 -32.23 34.87
N GLY A 348 20.18 -33.07 34.96
CA GLY A 348 18.77 -32.75 34.67
C GLY A 348 17.77 -33.48 35.57
N GLY A 349 18.24 -34.18 36.61
CA GLY A 349 17.40 -34.99 37.50
C GLY A 349 17.79 -34.85 38.97
N SER A 350 17.28 -35.75 39.83
CA SER A 350 17.57 -35.70 41.26
C SER A 350 19.04 -35.96 41.57
N THR A 351 19.68 -35.05 42.32
CA THR A 351 21.05 -35.20 42.82
C THR A 351 21.19 -36.35 43.83
N SER A 352 20.09 -36.86 44.39
CA SER A 352 20.10 -38.04 45.28
C SER A 352 20.63 -39.32 44.61
N LYS A 353 20.64 -39.37 43.27
CA LYS A 353 21.22 -40.47 42.48
C LYS A 353 22.73 -40.35 42.24
N VAL A 354 23.33 -39.23 42.63
CA VAL A 354 24.78 -38.99 42.47
C VAL A 354 25.51 -39.57 43.68
N THR A 355 25.76 -40.88 43.64
CA THR A 355 26.45 -41.59 44.74
C THR A 355 27.74 -42.25 44.26
N GLY A 356 28.81 -42.09 45.04
CA GLY A 356 30.14 -42.59 44.71
C GLY A 356 30.92 -41.72 43.70
N GLN A 357 32.24 -41.84 43.71
CA GLN A 357 33.14 -40.94 42.98
C GLN A 357 32.88 -40.88 41.47
N LYS A 358 32.62 -42.03 40.83
CA LYS A 358 32.33 -42.08 39.38
C LYS A 358 31.08 -41.28 38.99
N ALA A 359 30.04 -41.28 39.83
CA ALA A 359 28.82 -40.52 39.59
C ALA A 359 29.06 -39.02 39.78
N VAL A 360 29.83 -38.64 40.80
CA VAL A 360 30.27 -37.26 41.05
C VAL A 360 31.09 -36.73 39.88
N ASP A 361 32.06 -37.50 39.38
CA ASP A 361 32.89 -37.10 38.24
C ASP A 361 32.06 -36.88 36.98
N GLN A 362 31.09 -37.76 36.71
CA GLN A 362 30.17 -37.61 35.57
C GLN A 362 29.27 -36.38 35.73
N TYR A 363 28.67 -36.18 36.91
CA TYR A 363 27.87 -34.99 37.19
C TYR A 363 28.67 -33.70 36.97
N ASN A 364 29.91 -33.65 37.46
CA ASN A 364 30.79 -32.49 37.29
C ASN A 364 31.13 -32.23 35.81
N ARG A 365 31.32 -33.28 34.99
CA ARG A 365 31.53 -33.14 33.54
C ARG A 365 30.29 -32.56 32.85
N GLU A 366 29.11 -33.08 33.18
CA GLU A 366 27.84 -32.58 32.60
C GLU A 366 27.58 -31.13 32.99
N ILE A 367 27.79 -30.76 34.26
CA ILE A 367 27.66 -29.37 34.72
C ILE A 367 28.68 -28.46 34.04
N LYS A 368 29.93 -28.92 33.84
CA LYS A 368 30.95 -28.15 33.11
C LYS A 368 30.54 -27.92 31.66
N GLU A 369 30.01 -28.93 30.99
CA GLU A 369 29.49 -28.80 29.63
C GLU A 369 28.34 -27.80 29.58
N ILE A 370 27.32 -27.97 30.43
CA ILE A 370 26.17 -27.08 30.51
C ILE A 370 26.61 -25.63 30.72
N ARG A 371 27.54 -25.37 31.66
CA ARG A 371 28.06 -24.03 31.91
C ARG A 371 28.73 -23.43 30.68
N SER A 372 29.49 -24.21 29.92
CA SER A 372 30.13 -23.75 28.67
C SER A 372 29.13 -23.20 27.64
N TYR A 373 27.94 -23.78 27.53
CA TYR A 373 26.87 -23.23 26.68
C TYR A 373 26.38 -21.86 27.18
N TYR A 374 26.12 -21.74 28.48
CA TYR A 374 25.64 -20.48 29.07
C TYR A 374 26.73 -19.39 29.10
N GLU A 375 28.01 -19.76 29.24
CA GLU A 375 29.14 -18.84 29.12
C GLU A 375 29.21 -18.21 27.72
N LYS A 376 28.89 -18.98 26.67
CA LYS A 376 28.81 -18.45 25.29
C LYS A 376 27.55 -17.63 25.03
N ALA A 377 26.42 -18.00 25.63
CA ALA A 377 25.16 -17.27 25.50
C ALA A 377 25.18 -15.90 26.20
N LEU A 378 25.89 -15.80 27.34
CA LEU A 378 25.95 -14.60 28.16
C LEU A 378 26.33 -13.32 27.40
N PRO A 379 27.50 -13.22 26.73
CA PRO A 379 27.91 -11.98 26.06
C PRO A 379 26.93 -11.55 24.96
N LEU A 380 26.27 -12.50 24.30
CA LEU A 380 25.30 -12.22 23.24
C LEU A 380 24.03 -11.57 23.79
N MET A 381 23.46 -12.15 24.85
CA MET A 381 22.24 -11.61 25.47
C MET A 381 22.52 -10.32 26.27
N GLU A 382 23.72 -10.19 26.83
CA GLU A 382 24.20 -8.92 27.40
C GLU A 382 24.28 -7.81 26.35
N LYS A 383 24.75 -8.15 25.15
CA LYS A 383 24.75 -7.22 24.02
C LYS A 383 23.33 -6.80 23.66
N VAL A 384 22.38 -7.72 23.59
CA VAL A 384 20.94 -7.42 23.39
C VAL A 384 20.42 -6.44 24.44
N ARG A 385 20.73 -6.66 25.72
CA ARG A 385 20.39 -5.74 26.81
C ARG A 385 21.00 -4.34 26.60
N SER A 386 22.25 -4.27 26.15
CA SER A 386 22.92 -2.98 25.90
C SER A 386 22.34 -2.21 24.71
N LEU A 387 21.93 -2.91 23.65
CA LEU A 387 21.37 -2.33 22.43
C LEU A 387 19.91 -1.91 22.59
N ALA A 388 19.18 -2.57 23.48
CA ALA A 388 17.76 -2.31 23.74
C ALA A 388 17.40 -2.42 25.24
N PRO A 389 17.89 -1.49 26.07
CA PRO A 389 17.69 -1.53 27.52
C PRO A 389 16.22 -1.37 27.94
N ASP A 390 15.41 -0.72 27.11
CA ASP A 390 13.98 -0.51 27.30
C ASP A 390 13.14 -1.74 26.92
N ARG A 391 13.64 -2.62 26.05
CA ARG A 391 12.95 -3.84 25.60
C ARG A 391 13.23 -5.03 26.52
N SER A 392 13.15 -4.83 27.84
CA SER A 392 13.53 -5.86 28.84
C SER A 392 12.84 -7.22 28.69
N LYS A 393 11.66 -7.27 28.05
CA LYS A 393 10.95 -8.52 27.71
C LYS A 393 11.76 -9.45 26.79
N ILE A 394 12.68 -8.93 25.96
CA ILE A 394 13.47 -9.76 25.03
C ILE A 394 14.69 -10.40 25.68
N TRP A 395 15.25 -9.79 26.73
CA TRP A 395 16.53 -10.22 27.32
C TRP A 395 16.46 -10.67 28.78
N ALA A 396 15.53 -10.14 29.59
CA ALA A 396 15.49 -10.45 31.02
C ALA A 396 15.24 -11.94 31.31
N PRO A 397 14.28 -12.63 30.65
CA PRO A 397 14.05 -14.06 30.87
C PRO A 397 15.28 -14.91 30.52
N ALA A 398 15.96 -14.58 29.41
CA ALA A 398 17.12 -15.33 28.98
C ALA A 398 18.33 -15.08 29.90
N LEU A 399 18.60 -13.82 30.27
CA LEU A 399 19.66 -13.48 31.22
C LEU A 399 19.43 -14.12 32.58
N GLN A 400 18.18 -14.20 33.05
CA GLN A 400 17.84 -14.88 34.30
C GLN A 400 18.31 -16.34 34.26
N GLN A 401 17.95 -17.07 33.20
CA GLN A 401 18.32 -18.46 33.03
C GLN A 401 19.84 -18.62 32.88
N ILE A 402 20.49 -17.74 32.12
CA ILE A 402 21.95 -17.73 31.94
C ILE A 402 22.64 -17.54 33.29
N TYR A 403 22.33 -16.48 34.02
CA TYR A 403 22.94 -16.19 35.32
C TYR A 403 22.71 -17.30 36.33
N PHE A 404 21.49 -17.86 36.39
CA PHE A 404 21.18 -18.98 37.26
C PHE A 404 22.08 -20.20 37.01
N ASN A 405 22.23 -20.62 35.74
CA ASN A 405 23.06 -21.77 35.39
C ASN A 405 24.58 -21.50 35.56
N LEU A 406 24.99 -20.23 35.59
CA LEU A 406 26.35 -19.78 35.89
C LEU A 406 26.59 -19.51 37.39
N ASN A 407 25.64 -19.85 38.27
CA ASN A 407 25.71 -19.58 39.71
C ASN A 407 25.81 -18.08 40.08
N ARG A 408 25.39 -17.18 39.19
CA ARG A 408 25.34 -15.72 39.38
C ARG A 408 23.98 -15.31 39.98
N LYS A 409 23.75 -15.73 41.24
CA LYS A 409 22.43 -15.64 41.90
C LYS A 409 21.92 -14.20 42.05
N GLN A 410 22.82 -13.25 42.35
CA GLN A 410 22.43 -11.86 42.53
C GLN A 410 21.90 -11.27 41.23
N GLU A 411 22.59 -11.52 40.12
CA GLU A 411 22.20 -11.04 38.79
C GLU A 411 20.94 -11.74 38.28
N ALA A 412 20.76 -13.04 38.58
CA ALA A 412 19.51 -13.74 38.29
C ALA A 412 18.32 -13.09 39.01
N ASN A 413 18.46 -12.79 40.31
CA ASN A 413 17.41 -12.13 41.09
C ASN A 413 17.07 -10.72 40.54
N GLN A 414 18.06 -9.97 40.06
CA GLN A 414 17.82 -8.68 39.40
C GLN A 414 16.93 -8.84 38.16
N MET A 415 17.10 -9.92 37.39
CA MET A 415 16.23 -10.18 36.24
C MET A 415 14.80 -10.53 36.67
N ASP A 416 14.64 -11.27 37.77
CA ASP A 416 13.32 -11.57 38.35
C ASP A 416 12.57 -10.29 38.79
N GLU A 417 13.28 -9.33 39.36
CA GLU A 417 12.74 -8.01 39.74
C GLU A 417 12.27 -7.22 38.51
N ILE A 418 13.07 -7.20 37.44
CA ILE A 418 12.74 -6.55 36.16
C ILE A 418 11.51 -7.20 35.53
N MET A 419 11.45 -8.52 35.46
CA MET A 419 10.30 -9.24 34.91
C MET A 419 9.02 -8.99 35.75
N SER A 420 9.14 -8.92 37.08
CA SER A 420 8.04 -8.58 37.98
C SER A 420 7.57 -7.13 37.82
N ALA A 421 8.46 -6.20 37.46
CA ALA A 421 8.09 -4.83 37.11
C ALA A 421 7.33 -4.79 35.76
N ASN A 422 7.82 -5.51 34.75
CA ASN A 422 7.16 -5.58 33.43
C ASN A 422 5.72 -6.10 33.52
N ALA A 423 5.48 -7.13 34.33
CA ALA A 423 4.14 -7.73 34.49
C ALA A 423 3.14 -6.81 35.21
N ARG A 424 3.62 -5.81 35.97
CA ARG A 424 2.76 -4.82 36.64
C ARG A 424 2.35 -3.66 35.73
N GLN A 425 3.02 -3.51 34.58
CA GLN A 425 2.78 -2.43 33.61
C GLN A 425 1.95 -2.88 32.40
N SER A 426 1.77 -4.19 32.22
CA SER A 426 0.86 -4.81 31.25
C SER A 426 -0.52 -5.01 31.85
#